data_AF-A0A961JW58-F1
#
_entry.id   AF-A0A961JW58-F1
#
_cell.length_a   1.000
_cell.length_b   1.000
_cell.length_c   1.000
_cell.angle_alpha   90.00
_cell.angle_beta   90.00
_cell.angle_gamma   90.00
#
_symmetry.space_group_name_H-M   'P 1'
#
loop_
_entity.id
_entity.type
_entity.pdbx_description
1 polymer ?
#
loop_
_entity_poly.entity_id
_entity_poly.type
_entity_poly.pdbx_seq_one_letter_code
_entity_poly.pdbx_strand_id
1 'polypeptide(L)'
;MELDFGPAGGAARFAAPVARVTADVPADVPAALEAIEAAQAAGLWAAGYASYELGYLLEPRLAPLLPAERRLPLLDFGLFAAAPGPARPAAPGGALSAFHPRWSREEYAAAFERVADYLRAGDIYQVNLTMPLDGRWEGDPAALAAALAARQPVGFGALVALGETVLLSRSPELFFALDGQGGIEAWPMKGTAPRDTDPARDARLAAALAVDPKNRAENLMIVDLLRNDIGRIAEIGSVRVPALFEVETYATVHQMISRVRGRLRPGTGLADLFTALFPCGSVTGAPKVRAMEIIRELEPWPREAYCGAIGWLAPDGRAAFNVPIRTLTLSPGGAAVLNVGGGIVADSTAASEYEEALWKARFAAPFPEG
;
A
#
# COMPACT_ATOMS: atom_id res chain seq x y z
N MET A 1 9.75 -13.31 6.40
CA MET A 1 8.70 -12.53 5.71
C MET A 1 7.72 -13.50 5.07
N GLU A 2 6.43 -13.28 5.24
CA GLU A 2 5.35 -14.06 4.63
C GLU A 2 4.48 -13.11 3.80
N LEU A 3 4.02 -13.57 2.64
CA LEU A 3 3.29 -12.79 1.65
C LEU A 3 2.10 -13.62 1.15
N ASP A 4 0.93 -13.01 1.00
CA ASP A 4 -0.25 -13.70 0.46
C ASP A 4 -0.16 -13.87 -1.07
N PHE A 5 0.64 -13.03 -1.75
CA PHE A 5 0.91 -13.08 -3.19
C PHE A 5 2.40 -13.29 -3.48
N GLY A 6 2.82 -14.55 -3.49
CA GLY A 6 4.18 -14.95 -3.81
C GLY A 6 4.39 -15.31 -5.29
N PRO A 7 5.60 -15.78 -5.65
CA PRO A 7 5.99 -16.05 -7.04
C PRO A 7 5.18 -17.13 -7.76
N ALA A 8 4.45 -17.96 -7.02
CA ALA A 8 3.55 -18.98 -7.58
C ALA A 8 2.09 -18.52 -7.65
N GLY A 9 1.80 -17.24 -7.40
CA GLY A 9 0.44 -16.67 -7.39
C GLY A 9 -0.36 -16.94 -6.12
N GLY A 10 0.30 -17.38 -5.04
CA GLY A 10 -0.32 -17.66 -3.74
C GLY A 10 0.66 -17.47 -2.58
N ALA A 11 0.22 -17.82 -1.37
CA ALA A 11 0.97 -17.50 -0.17
C ALA A 11 2.37 -18.13 -0.13
N ALA A 12 3.38 -17.35 0.22
CA ALA A 12 4.78 -17.75 0.19
C ALA A 12 5.58 -17.19 1.38
N ARG A 13 6.63 -17.90 1.77
CA ARG A 13 7.48 -17.56 2.91
C ARG A 13 8.95 -17.43 2.49
N PHE A 14 9.49 -16.23 2.70
CA PHE A 14 10.91 -15.96 2.65
C PHE A 14 11.49 -16.05 4.07
N ALA A 15 12.39 -17.00 4.30
CA ALA A 15 12.99 -17.27 5.59
C ALA A 15 14.52 -17.35 5.47
N ALA A 16 15.23 -17.04 6.56
CA ALA A 16 16.70 -17.08 6.64
C ALA A 16 17.39 -16.28 5.51
N PRO A 17 17.27 -14.94 5.51
CA PRO A 17 18.00 -14.12 4.55
C PRO A 17 19.51 -14.33 4.69
N VAL A 18 20.22 -14.42 3.57
CA VAL A 18 21.69 -14.52 3.53
C VAL A 18 22.37 -13.17 3.75
N ALA A 19 21.65 -12.08 3.47
CA ALA A 19 22.05 -10.71 3.72
C ALA A 19 20.81 -9.82 3.86
N ARG A 20 21.00 -8.62 4.41
CA ARG A 20 19.96 -7.59 4.54
C ARG A 20 20.50 -6.29 3.97
N VAL A 21 19.69 -5.62 3.17
CA VAL A 21 19.98 -4.32 2.57
C VAL A 21 19.00 -3.31 3.15
N THR A 22 19.53 -2.28 3.79
CA THR A 22 18.75 -1.27 4.51
C THR A 22 19.25 0.12 4.12
N ALA A 23 18.34 1.09 4.02
CA ALA A 23 18.67 2.51 3.83
C ALA A 23 17.99 3.34 4.93
N ASP A 24 18.73 3.71 5.97
CA ASP A 24 18.20 4.49 7.09
C ASP A 24 18.16 5.99 6.75
N VAL A 25 19.22 6.48 6.11
CA VAL A 25 19.36 7.89 5.71
C VAL A 25 19.28 8.07 4.19
N PRO A 26 18.94 9.28 3.70
CA PRO A 26 18.81 9.52 2.25
C PRO A 26 20.02 9.13 1.41
N ALA A 27 21.23 9.30 1.94
CA ALA A 27 22.48 8.99 1.24
C ALA A 27 22.65 7.49 0.94
N ASP A 28 21.98 6.61 1.69
CA ASP A 28 22.10 5.16 1.54
C ASP A 28 21.23 4.63 0.40
N VAL A 29 20.18 5.36 0.01
CA VAL A 29 19.14 4.89 -0.92
C VAL A 29 19.70 4.44 -2.27
N PRO A 30 20.57 5.21 -2.96
CA PRO A 30 21.10 4.77 -4.25
C PRO A 30 21.88 3.46 -4.15
N ALA A 31 22.76 3.33 -3.15
CA ALA A 31 23.56 2.13 -2.93
C ALA A 31 22.69 0.93 -2.53
N ALA A 32 21.63 1.14 -1.75
CA ALA A 32 20.69 0.09 -1.36
C ALA A 32 19.91 -0.46 -2.57
N LEU A 33 19.41 0.41 -3.45
CA LEU A 33 18.72 0.00 -4.67
C LEU A 33 19.65 -0.78 -5.61
N GLU A 34 20.87 -0.28 -5.82
CA GLU A 34 21.89 -0.95 -6.63
C GLU A 34 22.27 -2.32 -6.04
N ALA A 35 22.41 -2.43 -4.72
CA ALA A 35 22.70 -3.70 -4.05
C ALA A 35 21.58 -4.74 -4.21
N ILE A 36 20.32 -4.32 -4.18
CA ILE A 36 19.16 -5.20 -4.41
C ILE A 36 19.16 -5.70 -5.86
N GLU A 37 19.39 -4.83 -6.84
CA GLU A 37 19.47 -5.19 -8.26
C GLU A 37 20.66 -6.12 -8.56
N ALA A 38 21.83 -5.82 -8.00
CA ALA A 38 23.02 -6.65 -8.14
C ALA A 38 22.81 -8.04 -7.53
N ALA A 39 22.14 -8.13 -6.37
CA ALA A 39 21.78 -9.40 -5.76
C ALA A 39 20.82 -10.20 -6.64
N GLN A 40 19.81 -9.56 -7.24
CA GLN A 40 18.88 -10.19 -8.17
C GLN A 40 19.63 -10.75 -9.39
N ALA A 41 20.51 -9.94 -10.00
CA ALA A 41 21.34 -10.35 -11.13
C ALA A 41 22.29 -11.50 -10.80
N ALA A 42 22.73 -11.59 -9.54
CA ALA A 42 23.54 -12.70 -9.02
C ALA A 42 22.72 -13.97 -8.70
N GLY A 43 21.41 -13.98 -8.97
CA GLY A 43 20.55 -15.14 -8.77
C GLY A 43 19.86 -15.21 -7.41
N LEU A 44 19.92 -14.14 -6.61
CA LEU A 44 19.24 -14.08 -5.32
C LEU A 44 17.81 -13.53 -5.46
N TRP A 45 16.96 -13.96 -4.54
CA TRP A 45 15.65 -13.33 -4.34
C TRP A 45 15.80 -12.15 -3.40
N ALA A 46 14.96 -11.13 -3.54
CA ALA A 46 14.85 -10.05 -2.58
C ALA A 46 13.39 -9.93 -2.11
N ALA A 47 13.16 -9.69 -0.82
CA ALA A 47 11.83 -9.42 -0.30
C ALA A 47 11.90 -8.45 0.88
N GLY A 48 11.01 -7.46 0.90
CA GLY A 48 11.10 -6.36 1.85
C GLY A 48 10.05 -5.28 1.63
N TYR A 49 10.37 -4.09 2.11
CA TYR A 49 9.51 -2.93 1.98
C TYR A 49 10.27 -1.63 1.71
N ALA A 50 9.54 -0.67 1.15
CA ALA A 50 9.90 0.73 1.04
C ALA A 50 8.91 1.55 1.88
N SER A 51 9.40 2.42 2.76
CA SER A 51 8.56 3.35 3.51
C SER A 51 8.06 4.46 2.58
N TYR A 52 6.88 5.02 2.87
CA TYR A 52 6.28 6.13 2.13
C TYR A 52 7.25 7.30 1.97
N GLU A 53 8.07 7.55 2.99
CA GLU A 53 9.03 8.65 3.01
C GLU A 53 10.12 8.55 1.93
N LEU A 54 10.36 7.37 1.35
CA LEU A 54 11.21 7.23 0.16
C LEU A 54 10.73 8.13 -0.98
N GLY A 55 9.42 8.35 -1.10
CA GLY A 55 8.83 9.19 -2.14
C GLY A 55 9.31 10.64 -2.14
N TYR A 56 9.70 11.19 -0.98
CA TYR A 56 10.25 12.55 -0.92
C TYR A 56 11.62 12.65 -1.59
N LEU A 57 12.37 11.55 -1.70
CA LEU A 57 13.70 11.54 -2.29
C LEU A 57 13.70 11.31 -3.80
N LEU A 58 12.57 10.88 -4.36
CA LEU A 58 12.43 10.55 -5.79
C LEU A 58 12.02 11.76 -6.63
N GLU A 59 11.60 12.85 -5.99
CA GLU A 59 11.28 14.14 -6.61
C GLU A 59 12.08 15.25 -5.92
N PRO A 60 13.02 15.92 -6.63
CA PRO A 60 13.88 16.96 -6.04
C PRO A 60 13.14 18.06 -5.29
N ARG A 61 11.93 18.44 -5.74
CA ARG A 61 11.11 19.45 -5.04
C ARG A 61 10.61 19.00 -3.67
N LEU A 62 10.48 17.69 -3.45
CA LEU A 62 9.96 17.10 -2.21
C LEU A 62 11.08 16.76 -1.22
N ALA A 63 12.33 16.63 -1.65
CA ALA A 63 13.44 16.21 -0.78
C ALA A 63 13.60 17.04 0.51
N PRO A 64 13.44 18.38 0.50
CA PRO A 64 13.51 19.19 1.72
C PRO A 64 12.39 18.91 2.74
N LEU A 65 11.31 18.26 2.31
CA LEU A 65 10.13 17.98 3.13
C LEU A 65 10.22 16.63 3.87
N LEU A 66 11.26 15.83 3.60
CA LEU A 66 11.47 14.55 4.27
C LEU A 66 11.45 14.72 5.80
N PRO A 67 10.60 13.97 6.54
CA PRO A 67 10.60 13.98 7.99
C PRO A 67 11.96 13.54 8.57
N ALA A 68 12.50 14.34 9.51
CA ALA A 68 13.77 14.03 10.17
C ALA A 68 13.63 12.85 11.14
N GLU A 69 12.54 12.80 11.90
CA GLU A 69 12.24 11.72 12.83
C GLU A 69 11.40 10.64 12.14
N ARG A 70 12.00 9.48 11.93
CA ARG A 70 11.38 8.28 11.35
C ARG A 70 11.75 7.07 12.18
N ARG A 71 10.86 6.09 12.28
CA ARG A 71 11.08 4.85 13.03
C ARG A 71 11.52 3.71 12.13
N LEU A 72 11.12 3.74 10.87
CA LEU A 72 11.52 2.76 9.88
C LEU A 72 12.56 3.35 8.90
N PRO A 73 13.45 2.50 8.38
CA PRO A 73 14.29 2.86 7.25
C PRO A 73 13.44 3.20 6.01
N LEU A 74 14.05 3.90 5.05
CA LEU A 74 13.44 4.20 3.76
C LEU A 74 13.22 2.92 2.94
N LEU A 75 14.16 1.98 3.06
CA LEU A 75 14.14 0.67 2.39
C LEU A 75 14.68 -0.38 3.35
N ASP A 76 14.09 -1.57 3.34
CA ASP A 76 14.60 -2.73 4.10
C ASP A 76 14.22 -4.05 3.42
N PHE A 77 15.22 -4.73 2.87
CA PHE A 77 15.06 -5.96 2.09
C PHE A 77 15.98 -7.06 2.61
N GLY A 78 15.42 -8.25 2.82
CA GLY A 78 16.19 -9.47 2.94
C GLY A 78 16.57 -9.99 1.55
N LEU A 79 17.79 -10.52 1.43
CA LEU A 79 18.26 -11.25 0.25
C LEU A 79 18.27 -12.75 0.56
N PHE A 80 17.81 -13.60 -0.36
CA PHE A 80 17.60 -15.03 -0.12
C PHE A 80 18.17 -15.86 -1.26
N ALA A 81 18.94 -16.90 -0.93
CA ALA A 81 19.54 -17.80 -1.92
C ALA A 81 18.54 -18.83 -2.48
N ALA A 82 17.53 -19.20 -1.69
CA ALA A 82 16.51 -20.16 -2.09
C ALA A 82 15.20 -19.47 -2.48
N ALA A 83 14.46 -20.10 -3.39
CA ALA A 83 13.08 -19.73 -3.67
C ALA A 83 12.24 -19.78 -2.38
N PRO A 84 11.20 -18.93 -2.26
CA PRO A 84 10.37 -18.94 -1.07
C PRO A 84 9.65 -20.28 -0.90
N GLY A 85 9.58 -20.73 0.35
CA GLY A 85 8.87 -21.95 0.72
C GLY A 85 7.36 -21.71 0.90
N PRO A 86 6.60 -22.76 1.25
CA PRO A 86 5.20 -22.60 1.60
C PRO A 86 5.03 -21.72 2.85
N ALA A 87 3.90 -21.01 2.92
CA ALA A 87 3.51 -20.25 4.10
C ALA A 87 3.41 -21.17 5.34
N ARG A 88 3.65 -20.60 6.53
CA ARG A 88 3.54 -21.35 7.79
C ARG A 88 2.06 -21.73 8.02
N PRO A 89 1.77 -22.92 8.57
CA PRO A 89 0.43 -23.22 9.05
C PRO A 89 -0.07 -22.13 10.00
N ALA A 90 -1.28 -21.65 9.75
CA ALA A 90 -1.90 -20.59 10.54
C ALA A 90 -2.31 -21.14 11.91
N ALA A 91 -1.82 -20.52 12.98
CA ALA A 91 -2.33 -20.73 14.33
C ALA A 91 -2.78 -19.36 14.85
N PRO A 92 -4.07 -19.16 15.19
CA PRO A 92 -4.53 -17.88 15.71
C PRO A 92 -3.93 -17.63 17.10
N GLY A 93 -3.57 -16.38 17.37
CA GLY A 93 -3.02 -15.98 18.67
C GLY A 93 -2.55 -14.52 18.64
N GLY A 94 -2.09 -14.03 19.79
CA GLY A 94 -1.78 -12.62 19.98
C GLY A 94 -3.03 -11.75 20.17
N ALA A 95 -2.84 -10.57 20.74
CA ALA A 95 -3.92 -9.66 21.06
C ALA A 95 -3.55 -8.23 20.70
N LEU A 96 -4.58 -7.44 20.40
CA LEU A 96 -4.51 -6.01 20.20
C LEU A 96 -5.42 -5.34 21.22
N SER A 97 -4.96 -4.22 21.79
CA SER A 97 -5.83 -3.34 22.58
C SER A 97 -6.81 -2.58 21.67
N ALA A 98 -7.72 -1.85 22.28
CA ALA A 98 -8.44 -0.79 21.57
C ALA A 98 -7.43 0.21 20.97
N PHE A 99 -7.80 0.75 19.81
CA PHE A 99 -7.04 1.76 19.09
C PHE A 99 -7.64 3.15 19.33
N HIS A 100 -6.77 4.13 19.54
CA HIS A 100 -7.14 5.52 19.77
C HIS A 100 -6.58 6.41 18.65
N PRO A 101 -7.42 7.16 17.92
CA PRO A 101 -6.94 8.08 16.91
C PRO A 101 -6.06 9.18 17.50
N ARG A 102 -4.96 9.54 16.80
CA ARG A 102 -4.13 10.68 17.21
C ARG A 102 -4.75 12.04 16.92
N TRP A 103 -5.71 12.09 15.99
CA TRP A 103 -6.57 13.25 15.83
C TRP A 103 -7.94 12.97 16.40
N SER A 104 -8.44 13.91 17.20
CA SER A 104 -9.87 13.98 17.49
C SER A 104 -10.67 14.24 16.21
N ARG A 105 -12.00 14.09 16.29
CA ARG A 105 -12.88 14.40 15.15
C ARG A 105 -12.76 15.88 14.75
N GLU A 106 -12.58 16.76 15.72
CA GLU A 106 -12.42 18.21 15.53
C GLU A 106 -11.06 18.54 14.89
N GLU A 107 -9.98 17.91 15.35
CA GLU A 107 -8.63 18.09 14.76
C GLU A 107 -8.58 17.59 13.31
N TYR A 108 -9.19 16.42 13.05
CA TYR A 108 -9.35 15.91 11.68
C TYR A 108 -10.18 16.87 10.83
N ALA A 109 -11.30 17.38 11.34
CA ALA A 109 -12.14 18.33 10.62
C ALA A 109 -11.39 19.63 10.28
N ALA A 110 -10.54 20.13 11.18
CA ALA A 110 -9.70 21.29 10.90
C ALA A 110 -8.67 21.01 9.78
N ALA A 111 -8.02 19.84 9.79
CA ALA A 111 -7.14 19.44 8.69
C ALA A 111 -7.91 19.24 7.37
N PHE A 112 -9.11 18.66 7.45
CA PHE A 112 -10.01 18.49 6.31
C PHE A 112 -10.40 19.84 5.68
N GLU A 113 -10.76 20.85 6.46
CA GLU A 113 -11.13 22.16 5.90
C GLU A 113 -9.96 22.81 5.16
N ARG A 114 -8.72 22.63 5.63
CA ARG A 114 -7.53 23.08 4.88
C ARG A 114 -7.39 22.35 3.55
N VAL A 115 -7.65 21.04 3.51
CA VAL A 115 -7.72 20.28 2.25
C VAL A 115 -8.82 20.82 1.34
N ALA A 116 -10.00 21.09 1.90
CA ALA A 116 -11.12 21.63 1.15
C ALA A 116 -10.80 23.01 0.54
N ASP A 117 -10.05 23.85 1.24
CA ASP A 117 -9.54 25.13 0.70
C ASP A 117 -8.60 24.92 -0.48
N TYR A 118 -7.67 23.94 -0.41
CA TYR A 118 -6.80 23.60 -1.53
C TYR A 118 -7.59 23.07 -2.74
N LEU A 119 -8.61 22.24 -2.52
CA LEU A 119 -9.51 21.76 -3.58
C LEU A 119 -10.30 22.91 -4.22
N ARG A 120 -10.87 23.82 -3.42
CA ARG A 120 -11.61 25.00 -3.91
C ARG A 120 -10.72 25.97 -4.69
N ALA A 121 -9.46 26.10 -4.28
CA ALA A 121 -8.47 26.92 -4.97
C ALA A 121 -7.99 26.29 -6.30
N GLY A 122 -8.25 24.99 -6.52
CA GLY A 122 -7.80 24.26 -7.70
C GLY A 122 -6.34 23.79 -7.62
N ASP A 123 -5.73 23.79 -6.44
CA ASP A 123 -4.35 23.31 -6.23
C ASP A 123 -4.23 21.79 -6.46
N ILE A 124 -5.30 21.06 -6.12
CA ILE A 124 -5.42 19.60 -6.21
C ILE A 124 -6.84 19.21 -6.64
N TYR A 125 -6.99 18.00 -7.17
CA TYR A 125 -8.27 17.32 -7.44
C TYR A 125 -8.62 16.32 -6.33
N GLN A 126 -7.59 15.73 -5.71
CA GLN A 126 -7.72 14.78 -4.61
C GLN A 126 -6.46 14.82 -3.76
N VAL A 127 -6.59 14.61 -2.45
CA VAL A 127 -5.49 14.23 -1.56
C VAL A 127 -5.94 13.14 -0.58
N ASN A 128 -5.08 12.17 -0.33
CA ASN A 128 -5.31 11.13 0.66
C ASN A 128 -4.87 11.64 2.02
N LEU A 129 -5.81 12.04 2.87
CA LEU A 129 -5.54 12.52 4.24
C LEU A 129 -5.61 11.35 5.21
N THR A 130 -4.58 11.20 6.03
CA THR A 130 -4.38 10.02 6.87
C THR A 130 -4.01 10.40 8.30
N MET A 131 -4.27 9.49 9.22
CA MET A 131 -3.87 9.61 10.61
C MET A 131 -3.51 8.25 11.21
N PRO A 132 -2.55 8.20 12.13
CA PRO A 132 -2.28 7.01 12.94
C PRO A 132 -3.32 6.82 14.04
N LEU A 133 -3.59 5.55 14.34
CA LEU A 133 -4.27 5.07 15.53
C LEU A 133 -3.24 4.36 16.41
N ASP A 134 -3.16 4.73 17.69
CA ASP A 134 -2.26 4.11 18.65
C ASP A 134 -2.97 3.03 19.47
N GLY A 135 -2.28 1.93 19.69
CA GLY A 135 -2.73 0.83 20.53
C GLY A 135 -1.55 0.03 21.08
N ARG A 136 -1.84 -1.14 21.62
CA ARG A 136 -0.85 -2.09 22.14
C ARG A 136 -1.04 -3.47 21.52
N TRP A 137 0.04 -4.23 21.48
CA TRP A 137 0.02 -5.62 21.04
C TRP A 137 0.80 -6.53 21.99
N GLU A 138 0.44 -7.80 21.99
CA GLU A 138 1.14 -8.87 22.71
C GLU A 138 1.03 -10.21 21.96
N GLY A 139 1.94 -11.14 22.26
CA GLY A 139 1.94 -12.50 21.71
C GLY A 139 2.91 -12.71 20.53
N ASP A 140 2.62 -13.71 19.68
CA ASP A 140 3.41 -14.01 18.47
C ASP A 140 2.88 -13.19 17.28
N PRO A 141 3.69 -12.34 16.61
CA PRO A 141 3.25 -11.57 15.45
C PRO A 141 2.69 -12.43 14.32
N ALA A 142 3.24 -13.62 14.10
CA ALA A 142 2.77 -14.51 13.06
C ALA A 142 1.42 -15.17 13.42
N ALA A 143 1.15 -15.38 14.71
CA ALA A 143 -0.17 -15.80 15.18
C ALA A 143 -1.21 -14.68 15.06
N LEU A 144 -0.80 -13.43 15.33
CA LEU A 144 -1.66 -12.26 15.15
C LEU A 144 -1.97 -12.02 13.67
N ALA A 145 -0.98 -12.18 12.79
CA ALA A 145 -1.16 -12.12 11.35
C ALA A 145 -2.21 -13.14 10.86
N ALA A 146 -2.13 -14.39 11.34
CA ALA A 146 -3.11 -15.42 11.03
C ALA A 146 -4.53 -15.05 11.51
N ALA A 147 -4.67 -14.53 12.73
CA ALA A 147 -5.95 -14.08 13.27
C ALA A 147 -6.56 -12.94 12.43
N LEU A 148 -5.74 -11.96 12.02
CA LEU A 148 -6.18 -10.85 11.16
C LEU A 148 -6.51 -11.32 9.74
N ALA A 149 -5.76 -12.29 9.20
CA ALA A 149 -6.03 -12.86 7.88
C ALA A 149 -7.37 -13.59 7.81
N ALA A 150 -7.75 -14.30 8.88
CA ALA A 150 -9.06 -14.93 9.00
C ALA A 150 -10.20 -13.90 9.06
N ARG A 151 -9.98 -12.76 9.71
CA ARG A 151 -10.97 -11.67 9.84
C ARG A 151 -11.12 -10.83 8.58
N GLN A 152 -10.02 -10.60 7.86
CA GLN A 152 -10.01 -9.82 6.63
C GLN A 152 -9.12 -10.50 5.57
N PRO A 153 -9.69 -11.45 4.82
CA PRO A 153 -9.03 -12.05 3.67
C PRO A 153 -8.75 -10.98 2.61
N VAL A 154 -7.52 -10.94 2.11
CA VAL A 154 -7.08 -10.04 1.03
C VAL A 154 -6.08 -10.75 0.12
N GLY A 155 -5.89 -10.25 -1.10
CA GLY A 155 -4.98 -10.85 -2.08
C GLY A 155 -3.50 -10.57 -1.82
N PHE A 156 -3.16 -9.45 -1.18
CA PHE A 156 -1.78 -8.95 -1.10
C PHE A 156 -1.33 -8.64 0.34
N GLY A 157 -1.79 -9.42 1.32
CA GLY A 157 -1.34 -9.30 2.70
C GLY A 157 0.14 -9.68 2.90
N ALA A 158 0.73 -9.25 4.01
CA ALA A 158 2.12 -9.53 4.35
C ALA A 158 2.40 -9.54 5.86
N LEU A 159 3.34 -10.37 6.29
CA LEU A 159 4.04 -10.31 7.59
C LEU A 159 5.52 -10.03 7.30
N VAL A 160 6.00 -8.84 7.65
CA VAL A 160 7.42 -8.46 7.49
C VAL A 160 8.08 -8.41 8.85
N ALA A 161 9.03 -9.32 9.09
CA ALA A 161 9.82 -9.41 10.30
C ALA A 161 11.30 -9.55 9.91
N LEU A 162 11.87 -8.46 9.37
CA LEU A 162 13.27 -8.37 8.94
C LEU A 162 14.17 -7.67 9.98
N GLY A 163 13.56 -6.86 10.87
CA GLY A 163 14.21 -6.22 12.00
C GLY A 163 13.36 -6.35 13.26
N GLU A 164 13.58 -5.45 14.22
CA GLU A 164 12.87 -5.47 15.50
C GLU A 164 11.39 -5.07 15.38
N THR A 165 11.08 -4.13 14.49
CA THR A 165 9.70 -3.73 14.21
C THR A 165 9.09 -4.67 13.18
N VAL A 166 7.88 -5.16 13.46
CA VAL A 166 7.14 -6.08 12.59
C VAL A 166 6.00 -5.35 11.89
N LEU A 167 5.82 -5.61 10.59
CA LEU A 167 4.71 -5.08 9.80
C LEU A 167 3.70 -6.18 9.52
N LEU A 168 2.42 -5.94 9.85
CA LEU A 168 1.31 -6.81 9.46
C LEU A 168 0.38 -6.07 8.50
N SER A 169 0.48 -6.37 7.21
CA SER A 169 -0.34 -5.76 6.17
C SER A 169 -1.50 -6.65 5.77
N ARG A 170 -2.71 -6.08 5.69
CA ARG A 170 -3.88 -6.68 5.03
C ARG A 170 -4.27 -5.85 3.80
N SER A 171 -3.28 -5.57 2.95
CA SER A 171 -3.50 -4.80 1.73
C SER A 171 -4.33 -5.58 0.69
N PRO A 172 -5.39 -4.96 0.13
CA PRO A 172 -6.12 -5.50 -1.00
C PRO A 172 -5.50 -5.13 -2.35
N GLU A 173 -4.53 -4.21 -2.40
CA GLU A 173 -4.15 -3.50 -3.64
C GLU A 173 -2.75 -3.89 -4.12
N LEU A 174 -2.66 -4.30 -5.39
CA LEU A 174 -1.40 -4.48 -6.09
C LEU A 174 -0.91 -3.13 -6.60
N PHE A 175 0.27 -2.72 -6.14
CA PHE A 175 0.93 -1.51 -6.64
C PHE A 175 1.44 -1.75 -8.06
N PHE A 176 2.31 -2.73 -8.25
CA PHE A 176 2.71 -3.23 -9.56
C PHE A 176 3.24 -4.67 -9.49
N ALA A 177 3.17 -5.37 -10.61
CA ALA A 177 3.84 -6.65 -10.83
C ALA A 177 4.62 -6.64 -12.15
N LEU A 178 5.71 -7.42 -12.19
CA LEU A 178 6.53 -7.66 -13.36
C LEU A 178 6.46 -9.13 -13.76
N ASP A 179 6.38 -9.40 -15.08
CA ASP A 179 6.31 -10.76 -15.62
C ASP A 179 7.69 -11.41 -15.91
N GLY A 180 8.78 -10.68 -15.69
CA GLY A 180 10.16 -11.11 -15.98
C GLY A 180 10.55 -11.06 -17.46
N GLN A 181 9.62 -10.66 -18.34
CA GLN A 181 9.80 -10.52 -19.79
C GLN A 181 9.56 -9.08 -20.27
N GLY A 182 9.71 -8.13 -19.34
CA GLY A 182 9.54 -6.69 -19.56
C GLY A 182 8.09 -6.20 -19.47
N GLY A 183 7.11 -7.05 -19.15
CA GLY A 183 5.75 -6.64 -18.89
C GLY A 183 5.59 -6.08 -17.47
N ILE A 184 4.83 -4.99 -17.35
CA ILE A 184 4.40 -4.41 -16.08
C ILE A 184 2.88 -4.33 -16.04
N GLU A 185 2.29 -4.60 -14.88
CA GLU A 185 0.88 -4.36 -14.62
C GLU A 185 0.61 -3.76 -13.24
N ALA A 186 -0.44 -2.95 -13.14
CA ALA A 186 -0.93 -2.34 -11.90
C ALA A 186 -2.45 -2.45 -11.84
N TRP A 187 -3.01 -2.72 -10.66
CA TRP A 187 -4.44 -3.00 -10.47
C TRP A 187 -5.08 -1.98 -9.52
N PRO A 188 -5.41 -0.76 -9.99
CA PRO A 188 -6.13 0.20 -9.18
C PRO A 188 -7.51 -0.33 -8.77
N MET A 189 -7.78 -0.23 -7.47
CA MET A 189 -9.03 -0.70 -6.88
C MET A 189 -9.80 0.46 -6.25
N LYS A 190 -11.04 0.68 -6.68
CA LYS A 190 -11.93 1.69 -6.10
C LYS A 190 -13.37 1.22 -6.15
N GLY A 191 -14.05 1.30 -5.01
CA GLY A 191 -15.40 0.80 -4.84
C GLY A 191 -15.44 -0.65 -4.37
N THR A 192 -16.20 -0.87 -3.30
CA THR A 192 -16.38 -2.17 -2.65
C THR A 192 -17.84 -2.32 -2.29
N ALA A 193 -18.41 -3.50 -2.52
CA ALA A 193 -19.77 -3.85 -2.07
C ALA A 193 -19.71 -5.13 -1.22
N PRO A 194 -20.53 -5.26 -0.17
CA PRO A 194 -20.57 -6.48 0.63
C PRO A 194 -21.14 -7.65 -0.19
N ARG A 195 -20.76 -8.88 0.17
CA ARG A 195 -21.46 -10.08 -0.31
C ARG A 195 -22.82 -10.22 0.38
N ASP A 196 -23.79 -10.78 -0.34
CA ASP A 196 -25.08 -11.20 0.21
C ASP A 196 -25.23 -12.73 0.08
N THR A 197 -25.87 -13.34 1.08
CA THR A 197 -26.19 -14.77 1.07
C THR A 197 -27.29 -15.12 0.07
N ASP A 198 -28.15 -14.15 -0.30
CA ASP A 198 -29.14 -14.26 -1.37
C ASP A 198 -28.46 -13.98 -2.72
N PRO A 199 -28.34 -14.99 -3.63
CA PRO A 199 -27.65 -14.82 -4.91
C PRO A 199 -28.22 -13.70 -5.79
N ALA A 200 -29.53 -13.45 -5.72
CA ALA A 200 -30.16 -12.41 -6.51
C ALA A 200 -29.83 -11.00 -5.97
N ARG A 201 -29.72 -10.84 -4.65
CA ARG A 201 -29.24 -9.60 -4.03
C ARG A 201 -27.76 -9.40 -4.29
N ASP A 202 -26.97 -10.46 -4.14
CA ASP A 202 -25.52 -10.44 -4.35
C ASP A 202 -25.18 -9.98 -5.77
N ALA A 203 -25.86 -10.53 -6.78
CA ALA A 203 -25.71 -10.12 -8.17
C ALA A 203 -26.15 -8.65 -8.41
N ARG A 204 -27.20 -8.18 -7.73
CA ARG A 204 -27.61 -6.76 -7.80
C ARG A 204 -26.58 -5.83 -7.17
N LEU A 205 -25.96 -6.21 -6.06
CA LEU A 205 -24.90 -5.43 -5.41
C LEU A 205 -23.68 -5.30 -6.33
N ALA A 206 -23.25 -6.41 -6.95
CA ALA A 206 -22.16 -6.39 -7.93
C ALA A 206 -22.50 -5.53 -9.14
N ALA A 207 -23.70 -5.66 -9.70
CA ALA A 207 -24.15 -4.87 -10.85
C ALA A 207 -24.29 -3.37 -10.51
N ALA A 208 -24.76 -3.04 -9.31
CA ALA A 208 -24.85 -1.65 -8.84
C ALA A 208 -23.47 -1.03 -8.66
N LEU A 209 -22.53 -1.77 -8.04
CA LEU A 209 -21.13 -1.34 -7.92
C LEU A 209 -20.53 -1.08 -9.30
N ALA A 210 -20.77 -1.99 -10.26
CA ALA A 210 -20.23 -1.89 -11.61
C ALA A 210 -20.61 -0.58 -12.32
N VAL A 211 -21.77 0.02 -12.00
CA VAL A 211 -22.30 1.24 -12.66
C VAL A 211 -22.27 2.49 -11.78
N ASP A 212 -21.74 2.41 -10.56
CA ASP A 212 -21.71 3.53 -9.63
C ASP A 212 -20.84 4.69 -10.17
N PRO A 213 -21.42 5.88 -10.39
CA PRO A 213 -20.72 6.99 -11.06
C PRO A 213 -19.57 7.55 -10.22
N LYS A 214 -19.70 7.57 -8.88
CA LYS A 214 -18.65 8.06 -7.98
C LYS A 214 -17.43 7.14 -8.04
N ASN A 215 -17.63 5.83 -7.83
CA ASN A 215 -16.55 4.85 -7.85
C ASN A 215 -15.87 4.76 -9.21
N ARG A 216 -16.63 4.85 -10.32
CA ARG A 216 -16.06 4.90 -11.68
C ARG A 216 -15.21 6.15 -11.90
N ALA A 217 -15.67 7.31 -11.47
CA ALA A 217 -14.92 8.56 -11.62
C ALA A 217 -13.59 8.51 -10.84
N GLU A 218 -13.62 8.07 -9.59
CA GLU A 218 -12.41 7.88 -8.79
C GLU A 218 -11.47 6.84 -9.42
N ASN A 219 -12.00 5.68 -9.84
CA ASN A 219 -11.19 4.63 -10.46
C ASN A 219 -10.52 5.12 -11.74
N LEU A 220 -11.27 5.83 -12.60
CA LEU A 220 -10.75 6.38 -13.86
C LEU A 220 -9.61 7.37 -13.62
N MET A 221 -9.75 8.24 -12.63
CA MET A 221 -8.70 9.18 -12.27
C MET A 221 -7.40 8.46 -11.86
N ILE A 222 -7.50 7.39 -11.06
CA ILE A 222 -6.33 6.58 -10.68
C ILE A 222 -5.76 5.81 -11.87
N VAL A 223 -6.61 5.27 -12.75
CA VAL A 223 -6.17 4.62 -14.00
C VAL A 223 -5.35 5.59 -14.85
N ASP A 224 -5.81 6.83 -15.02
CA ASP A 224 -5.09 7.82 -15.81
C ASP A 224 -3.75 8.22 -15.18
N LEU A 225 -3.70 8.34 -13.85
CA LEU A 225 -2.45 8.57 -13.13
C LEU A 225 -1.47 7.41 -13.35
N LEU A 226 -1.91 6.16 -13.18
CA LEU A 226 -1.05 4.99 -13.39
C LEU A 226 -0.60 4.83 -14.84
N ARG A 227 -1.47 5.15 -15.81
CA ARG A 227 -1.09 5.17 -17.24
C ARG A 227 0.02 6.18 -17.50
N ASN A 228 -0.10 7.39 -16.93
CA ASN A 228 0.93 8.42 -17.04
C ASN A 228 2.25 7.97 -16.41
N ASP A 229 2.19 7.42 -15.19
CA ASP A 229 3.37 7.00 -14.44
C ASP A 229 4.09 5.82 -15.11
N ILE A 230 3.36 4.78 -15.54
CA ILE A 230 3.92 3.67 -16.33
C ILE A 230 4.45 4.19 -17.67
N GLY A 231 3.76 5.13 -18.32
CA GLY A 231 4.18 5.72 -19.59
C GLY A 231 5.56 6.38 -19.55
N ARG A 232 6.01 6.85 -18.38
CA ARG A 232 7.35 7.43 -18.22
C ARG A 232 8.47 6.41 -18.38
N ILE A 233 8.22 5.13 -18.08
CA ILE A 233 9.21 4.04 -18.12
C ILE A 233 8.90 2.96 -19.15
N ALA A 234 7.74 3.05 -19.79
CA ALA A 234 7.32 2.10 -20.81
C ALA A 234 7.81 2.47 -22.23
N GLU A 235 7.81 1.47 -23.12
CA GLU A 235 7.94 1.64 -24.55
C GLU A 235 6.76 2.49 -25.08
N ILE A 236 7.06 3.39 -26.02
CA ILE A 236 6.07 4.31 -26.60
C ILE A 236 4.91 3.49 -27.18
N GLY A 237 3.70 3.85 -26.79
CA GLY A 237 2.51 3.20 -27.29
C GLY A 237 2.34 1.76 -26.81
N SER A 238 3.01 1.30 -25.75
CA SER A 238 2.75 -0.03 -25.14
C SER A 238 1.70 -0.01 -24.03
N VAL A 239 1.46 1.15 -23.40
CA VAL A 239 0.53 1.29 -22.27
C VAL A 239 -0.93 1.09 -22.71
N ARG A 240 -1.66 0.18 -22.05
CA ARG A 240 -3.05 -0.20 -22.35
C ARG A 240 -3.85 -0.39 -21.06
N VAL A 241 -5.16 -0.28 -21.17
CA VAL A 241 -6.12 -0.59 -20.10
C VAL A 241 -7.03 -1.73 -20.58
N PRO A 242 -6.57 -3.00 -20.54
CA PRO A 242 -7.35 -4.13 -21.05
C PRO A 242 -8.66 -4.40 -20.30
N ALA A 243 -8.77 -3.96 -19.05
CA ALA A 243 -9.97 -4.06 -18.24
C ALA A 243 -10.20 -2.76 -17.48
N LEU A 244 -11.41 -2.21 -17.56
CA LEU A 244 -11.81 -0.97 -16.92
C LEU A 244 -13.14 -1.18 -16.20
N PHE A 245 -13.17 -0.92 -14.90
CA PHE A 245 -14.34 -1.10 -14.02
C PHE A 245 -14.86 -2.54 -13.93
N GLU A 246 -13.97 -3.52 -14.01
CA GLU A 246 -14.32 -4.93 -13.85
C GLU A 246 -14.63 -5.21 -12.37
N VAL A 247 -15.76 -5.88 -12.10
CA VAL A 247 -16.10 -6.28 -10.73
C VAL A 247 -15.64 -7.71 -10.50
N GLU A 248 -14.66 -7.89 -9.64
CA GLU A 248 -14.23 -9.19 -9.14
C GLU A 248 -14.97 -9.56 -7.85
N THR A 249 -15.37 -10.81 -7.73
CA THR A 249 -16.07 -11.33 -6.56
C THR A 249 -15.11 -12.12 -5.68
N TYR A 250 -14.92 -11.64 -4.44
CA TYR A 250 -14.17 -12.32 -3.40
C TYR A 250 -15.10 -12.94 -2.35
N ALA A 251 -14.52 -13.65 -1.37
CA ALA A 251 -15.26 -14.40 -0.36
C ALA A 251 -16.25 -13.52 0.44
N THR A 252 -15.87 -12.29 0.77
CA THR A 252 -16.65 -11.40 1.66
C THR A 252 -17.08 -10.10 1.00
N VAL A 253 -16.50 -9.73 -0.14
CA VAL A 253 -16.82 -8.48 -0.86
C VAL A 253 -16.78 -8.67 -2.38
N HIS A 254 -17.47 -7.80 -3.10
CA HIS A 254 -17.20 -7.48 -4.51
C HIS A 254 -16.29 -6.26 -4.59
N GLN A 255 -15.34 -6.26 -5.52
CA GLN A 255 -14.37 -5.18 -5.70
C GLN A 255 -14.34 -4.74 -7.14
N MET A 256 -14.43 -3.43 -7.40
CA MET A 256 -14.17 -2.89 -8.72
C MET A 256 -12.67 -2.66 -8.91
N ILE A 257 -12.15 -3.22 -10.01
CA ILE A 257 -10.75 -3.26 -10.40
C ILE A 257 -10.62 -2.82 -11.85
N SER A 258 -9.57 -2.07 -12.13
CA SER A 258 -9.11 -1.84 -13.50
C SER A 258 -7.69 -2.36 -13.63
N ARG A 259 -7.26 -2.73 -14.83
CA ARG A 259 -5.91 -3.25 -15.07
C ARG A 259 -5.20 -2.33 -16.04
N VAL A 260 -4.07 -1.76 -15.62
CA VAL A 260 -3.17 -0.98 -16.48
C VAL A 260 -1.95 -1.83 -16.79
N ARG A 261 -1.60 -1.98 -18.06
CA ARG A 261 -0.46 -2.79 -18.52
C ARG A 261 0.45 -1.98 -19.44
N GLY A 262 1.73 -2.31 -19.46
CA GLY A 262 2.70 -1.75 -20.40
C GLY A 262 3.89 -2.68 -20.62
N ARG A 263 4.78 -2.31 -21.54
CA ARG A 263 6.09 -2.95 -21.68
C ARG A 263 7.16 -1.94 -21.24
N LEU A 264 7.99 -2.30 -20.29
CA LEU A 264 9.10 -1.48 -19.83
C LEU A 264 10.15 -1.33 -20.93
N ARG A 265 10.84 -0.19 -20.96
CA ARG A 265 12.00 -0.03 -21.84
C ARG A 265 13.13 -0.98 -21.39
N PRO A 266 13.93 -1.51 -22.32
CA PRO A 266 15.11 -2.29 -21.96
C PRO A 266 16.02 -1.53 -21.01
N GLY A 267 16.52 -2.22 -19.98
CA GLY A 267 17.40 -1.63 -18.96
C GLY A 267 16.69 -0.83 -17.85
N THR A 268 15.36 -0.80 -17.82
CA THR A 268 14.61 -0.18 -16.70
C THR A 268 14.84 -0.98 -15.42
N GLY A 269 15.45 -0.34 -14.42
CA GLY A 269 15.73 -0.92 -13.10
C GLY A 269 14.65 -0.66 -12.05
N LEU A 270 14.87 -1.19 -10.86
CA LEU A 270 14.12 -0.92 -9.64
C LEU A 270 14.14 0.57 -9.27
N ALA A 271 15.28 1.24 -9.41
CA ALA A 271 15.38 2.68 -9.15
C ALA A 271 14.48 3.49 -10.10
N ASP A 272 14.43 3.13 -11.39
CA ASP A 272 13.55 3.76 -12.37
C ASP A 272 12.07 3.50 -12.05
N LEU A 273 11.74 2.26 -11.66
CA LEU A 273 10.38 1.86 -11.26
C LEU A 273 9.88 2.69 -10.08
N PHE A 274 10.66 2.77 -9.00
CA PHE A 274 10.29 3.58 -7.84
C PHE A 274 10.19 5.05 -8.24
N THR A 275 11.18 5.62 -8.95
CA THR A 275 11.15 7.03 -9.36
C THR A 275 9.91 7.39 -10.18
N ALA A 276 9.47 6.50 -11.07
CA ALA A 276 8.31 6.78 -11.92
C ALA A 276 6.97 6.59 -11.21
N LEU A 277 6.85 5.54 -10.39
CA LEU A 277 5.56 5.06 -9.87
C LEU A 277 5.30 5.49 -8.41
N PHE A 278 6.34 5.69 -7.60
CA PHE A 278 6.23 5.78 -6.14
C PHE A 278 6.12 7.21 -5.60
N PRO A 279 5.36 7.44 -4.51
CA PRO A 279 4.38 6.52 -3.94
C PRO A 279 3.17 6.35 -4.88
N CYS A 280 2.37 5.30 -4.66
CA CYS A 280 1.22 5.03 -5.50
C CYS A 280 0.23 6.22 -5.51
N GLY A 281 -0.30 6.54 -6.69
CA GLY A 281 -1.26 7.65 -6.87
C GLY A 281 -2.52 7.50 -6.03
N SER A 282 -2.99 6.27 -5.81
CA SER A 282 -4.20 5.96 -5.04
C SER A 282 -4.11 6.36 -3.56
N VAL A 283 -2.90 6.49 -3.02
CA VAL A 283 -2.63 6.80 -1.61
C VAL A 283 -1.91 8.14 -1.40
N THR A 284 -1.78 8.93 -2.46
CA THR A 284 -1.21 10.29 -2.42
C THR A 284 -2.26 11.31 -2.79
N GLY A 285 -2.53 11.50 -4.08
CA GLY A 285 -3.40 12.54 -4.59
C GLY A 285 -2.96 13.03 -5.97
N ALA A 286 -3.72 13.97 -6.53
CA ALA A 286 -3.47 14.49 -7.87
C ALA A 286 -3.63 16.02 -7.87
N PRO A 287 -2.65 16.79 -8.41
CA PRO A 287 -1.31 16.36 -8.86
C PRO A 287 -0.42 15.84 -7.73
N LYS A 288 0.36 14.76 -7.98
CA LYS A 288 1.12 14.02 -6.95
C LYS A 288 2.05 14.89 -6.10
N VAL A 289 2.87 15.74 -6.74
CA VAL A 289 3.84 16.60 -6.03
C VAL A 289 3.12 17.57 -5.08
N ARG A 290 2.08 18.25 -5.58
CA ARG A 290 1.32 19.21 -4.76
C ARG A 290 0.56 18.51 -3.63
N ALA A 291 -0.02 17.34 -3.90
CA ALA A 291 -0.66 16.53 -2.86
C ALA A 291 0.33 16.11 -1.76
N MET A 292 1.56 15.74 -2.10
CA MET A 292 2.59 15.39 -1.11
C MET A 292 3.08 16.59 -0.29
N GLU A 293 3.20 17.78 -0.89
CA GLU A 293 3.46 19.02 -0.16
C GLU A 293 2.37 19.28 0.91
N ILE A 294 1.09 19.15 0.52
CA ILE A 294 -0.06 19.32 1.43
C ILE A 294 -0.10 18.22 2.50
N ILE A 295 0.15 16.97 2.14
CA ILE A 295 0.24 15.86 3.11
C ILE A 295 1.30 16.18 4.15
N ARG A 296 2.49 16.63 3.76
CA ARG A 296 3.54 16.96 4.72
C ARG A 296 3.13 18.13 5.63
N GLU A 297 2.48 19.13 5.08
CA GLU A 297 2.00 20.31 5.81
C GLU A 297 0.96 19.95 6.87
N LEU A 298 0.07 19.01 6.56
CA LEU A 298 -1.08 18.68 7.40
C LEU A 298 -0.83 17.49 8.33
N GLU A 299 -0.08 16.47 7.90
CA GLU A 299 0.23 15.29 8.71
C GLU A 299 1.52 15.52 9.51
N PRO A 300 1.45 15.66 10.85
CA PRO A 300 2.62 15.94 11.66
C PRO A 300 3.51 14.70 11.88
N TRP A 301 3.07 13.52 11.42
CA TRP A 301 3.77 12.26 11.60
C TRP A 301 4.20 11.67 10.26
N PRO A 302 5.35 10.97 10.19
CA PRO A 302 5.65 10.11 9.05
C PRO A 302 4.62 8.99 8.92
N ARG A 303 4.34 8.58 7.68
CA ARG A 303 3.49 7.41 7.39
C ARG A 303 4.25 6.10 7.55
N GLU A 304 5.57 6.13 7.52
CA GLU A 304 6.44 4.96 7.68
C GLU A 304 6.11 3.93 6.58
N ALA A 305 5.92 2.66 6.92
CA ALA A 305 5.54 1.65 5.93
C ALA A 305 4.14 1.88 5.33
N TYR A 306 3.22 2.58 6.00
CA TYR A 306 1.87 2.79 5.48
C TYR A 306 1.88 3.67 4.22
N CYS A 307 1.14 3.27 3.19
CA CYS A 307 1.16 3.88 1.85
C CYS A 307 2.52 3.79 1.12
N GLY A 308 3.49 3.01 1.63
CA GLY A 308 4.75 2.70 0.97
C GLY A 308 4.62 1.59 -0.07
N ALA A 309 5.49 0.58 -0.02
CA ALA A 309 5.40 -0.64 -0.82
C ALA A 309 5.95 -1.85 -0.06
N ILE A 310 5.30 -3.01 -0.13
CA ILE A 310 5.84 -4.29 0.39
C ILE A 310 5.81 -5.31 -0.75
N GLY A 311 6.91 -6.03 -0.97
CA GLY A 311 6.97 -6.94 -2.10
C GLY A 311 8.21 -7.83 -2.17
N TRP A 312 8.36 -8.45 -3.33
CA TRP A 312 9.47 -9.35 -3.65
C TRP A 312 9.94 -9.17 -5.09
N LEU A 313 11.20 -9.54 -5.33
CA LEU A 313 11.85 -9.65 -6.63
C LEU A 313 12.48 -11.04 -6.77
N ALA A 314 12.32 -11.62 -7.95
CA ALA A 314 12.85 -12.92 -8.32
C ALA A 314 14.09 -12.80 -9.23
N PRO A 315 15.01 -13.78 -9.20
CA PRO A 315 16.14 -13.86 -10.13
C PRO A 315 15.76 -13.82 -11.62
N ASP A 316 14.54 -14.26 -11.96
CA ASP A 316 14.03 -14.30 -13.33
C ASP A 316 13.38 -12.98 -13.78
N GLY A 317 13.53 -11.91 -12.99
CA GLY A 317 12.99 -10.58 -13.27
C GLY A 317 11.52 -10.40 -12.88
N ARG A 318 10.82 -11.44 -12.42
CA ARG A 318 9.47 -11.28 -11.87
C ARG A 318 9.52 -10.52 -10.56
N ALA A 319 8.48 -9.74 -10.29
CA ALA A 319 8.34 -9.02 -9.04
C ALA A 319 6.87 -8.72 -8.76
N ALA A 320 6.53 -8.49 -7.49
CA ALA A 320 5.23 -7.95 -7.12
C ALA A 320 5.35 -7.10 -5.86
N PHE A 321 4.74 -5.92 -5.88
CA PHE A 321 4.66 -4.99 -4.76
C PHE A 321 3.22 -4.61 -4.52
N ASN A 322 2.81 -4.60 -3.25
CA ASN A 322 1.51 -4.10 -2.82
C ASN A 322 1.58 -2.62 -2.43
N VAL A 323 0.42 -2.03 -2.16
CA VAL A 323 0.32 -0.75 -1.43
C VAL A 323 -0.05 -1.07 0.02
N PRO A 324 0.85 -0.96 1.01
CA PRO A 324 0.56 -1.27 2.41
C PRO A 324 -0.46 -0.29 3.01
N ILE A 325 -1.72 -0.66 2.88
CA ILE A 325 -2.87 -0.09 3.57
C ILE A 325 -3.50 -1.17 4.43
N ARG A 326 -4.21 -0.76 5.49
CA ARG A 326 -4.66 -1.69 6.55
C ARG A 326 -3.46 -2.44 7.14
N THR A 327 -2.44 -1.67 7.51
CA THR A 327 -1.12 -2.18 7.92
C THR A 327 -0.81 -1.75 9.35
N LEU A 328 -0.52 -2.73 10.21
CA LEU A 328 -0.05 -2.52 11.57
C LEU A 328 1.48 -2.48 11.60
N THR A 329 2.00 -1.56 12.41
CA THR A 329 3.40 -1.52 12.81
C THR A 329 3.48 -1.93 14.27
N LEU A 330 4.21 -3.00 14.57
CA LEU A 330 4.34 -3.61 15.89
C LEU A 330 5.76 -3.41 16.42
N SER A 331 5.92 -2.64 17.49
CA SER A 331 7.23 -2.36 18.10
C SER A 331 7.55 -3.37 19.22
N PRO A 332 8.84 -3.69 19.48
CA PRO A 332 9.26 -4.64 20.53
C PRO A 332 8.74 -4.34 21.94
N GLY A 333 8.43 -3.07 22.25
CA GLY A 333 7.86 -2.62 23.53
C GLY A 333 6.35 -2.83 23.68
N GLY A 334 5.71 -3.53 22.75
CA GLY A 334 4.27 -3.76 22.76
C GLY A 334 3.42 -2.59 22.26
N ALA A 335 4.03 -1.55 21.67
CA ALA A 335 3.29 -0.49 20.99
C ALA A 335 2.85 -0.94 19.60
N ALA A 336 1.61 -0.65 19.23
CA ALA A 336 1.06 -0.93 17.91
C ALA A 336 0.52 0.36 17.28
N VAL A 337 0.83 0.58 16.01
CA VAL A 337 0.27 1.70 15.24
C VAL A 337 -0.45 1.17 14.02
N LEU A 338 -1.69 1.62 13.81
CA LEU A 338 -2.48 1.37 12.61
C LEU A 338 -2.82 2.70 11.96
N ASN A 339 -2.32 2.95 10.76
CA ASN A 339 -2.70 4.14 10.01
C ASN A 339 -4.00 3.91 9.23
N VAL A 340 -4.84 4.95 9.19
CA VAL A 340 -6.11 5.00 8.45
C VAL A 340 -6.22 6.31 7.68
N GLY A 341 -7.05 6.32 6.64
CA GLY A 341 -7.29 7.52 5.86
C GLY A 341 -8.19 7.27 4.65
N GLY A 342 -8.34 8.32 3.85
CA GLY A 342 -9.21 8.33 2.68
C GLY A 342 -8.84 9.45 1.70
N GLY A 343 -9.22 9.25 0.44
CA GLY A 343 -9.05 10.24 -0.61
C GLY A 343 -10.15 11.29 -0.50
N ILE A 344 -9.78 12.51 -0.16
CA ILE A 344 -10.68 13.65 -0.09
C ILE A 344 -10.81 14.26 -1.47
N VAL A 345 -12.05 14.39 -1.94
CA VAL A 345 -12.42 15.11 -3.17
C VAL A 345 -13.36 16.26 -2.84
N ALA A 346 -13.71 17.10 -3.81
CA ALA A 346 -14.52 18.30 -3.60
C ALA A 346 -15.89 18.02 -2.94
N ASP A 347 -16.49 16.85 -3.19
CA ASP A 347 -17.79 16.45 -2.64
C ASP A 347 -17.69 15.66 -1.32
N SER A 348 -16.48 15.47 -0.77
CA SER A 348 -16.29 14.80 0.52
C SER A 348 -16.80 15.67 1.68
N THR A 349 -17.12 15.04 2.81
CA THR A 349 -17.41 15.74 4.08
C THR A 349 -16.49 15.25 5.18
N ALA A 350 -16.06 16.15 6.07
CA ALA A 350 -15.17 15.78 7.18
C ALA A 350 -15.72 14.62 8.03
N ALA A 351 -17.03 14.65 8.32
CA ALA A 351 -17.67 13.63 9.14
C ALA A 351 -17.67 12.25 8.45
N SER A 352 -18.02 12.18 7.16
CA SER A 352 -18.05 10.92 6.43
C SER A 352 -16.65 10.33 6.24
N GLU A 353 -15.66 11.16 5.92
CA GLU A 353 -14.28 10.69 5.68
C GLU A 353 -13.62 10.21 6.98
N TYR A 354 -13.86 10.90 8.11
CA TYR A 354 -13.37 10.46 9.41
C TYR A 354 -13.96 9.09 9.79
N GLU A 355 -15.28 8.92 9.60
CA GLU A 355 -15.95 7.65 9.88
C GLU A 355 -15.50 6.51 8.96
N GLU A 356 -15.31 6.80 7.67
CA GLU A 356 -14.76 5.84 6.72
C GLU A 356 -13.33 5.42 7.12
N ALA A 357 -12.47 6.36 7.52
CA ALA A 357 -11.13 6.08 7.99
C ALA A 357 -11.15 5.12 9.19
N LEU A 358 -12.00 5.39 10.20
CA LEU A 358 -12.15 4.50 11.36
C LEU A 358 -12.75 3.13 10.99
N TRP A 359 -13.68 3.09 10.04
CA TRP A 359 -14.26 1.83 9.57
C TRP A 359 -13.16 0.91 9.02
N LYS A 360 -12.21 1.45 8.25
CA LYS A 360 -11.08 0.68 7.67
C LYS A 360 -10.19 0.02 8.73
N ALA A 361 -10.27 0.40 10.01
CA ALA A 361 -9.56 -0.24 11.11
C ALA A 361 -10.29 -1.42 11.78
N ARG A 362 -11.57 -1.67 11.46
CA ARG A 362 -12.41 -2.70 12.13
C ARG A 362 -11.85 -4.11 12.06
N PHE A 363 -11.06 -4.44 11.06
CA PHE A 363 -10.40 -5.74 11.01
C PHE A 363 -9.43 -5.97 12.17
N ALA A 364 -8.83 -4.91 12.71
CA ALA A 364 -7.84 -4.95 13.79
C ALA A 364 -8.44 -4.74 15.20
N ALA A 365 -9.74 -4.44 15.31
CA ALA A 365 -10.38 -4.08 16.58
C ALA A 365 -11.47 -5.08 17.02
N PRO A 366 -11.62 -5.37 18.32
CA PRO A 366 -12.91 -5.30 18.99
C PRO A 366 -13.12 -3.83 19.44
N PHE A 367 -14.06 -3.09 18.84
CA PHE A 367 -14.33 -1.73 19.31
C PHE A 367 -15.00 -1.77 20.70
N PRO A 368 -14.64 -0.88 21.65
CA PRO A 368 -15.50 -0.66 22.81
C PRO A 368 -16.80 0.02 22.34
N GLU A 369 -17.94 -0.49 22.78
CA GLU A 369 -19.21 0.21 22.66
C GLU A 369 -19.12 1.50 23.50
N GLY A 370 -19.35 2.63 22.84
CA GLY A 370 -19.47 3.96 23.45
C GLY A 370 -20.50 4.76 22.68
#